data_AF-A0A1P8YH61-F1
#
_entry.id   AF-A0A1P8YH61-F1
#
_cell.length_a   1.000
_cell.length_b   1.000
_cell.length_c   1.000
_cell.angle_alpha   90.00
_cell.angle_beta   90.00
_cell.angle_gamma   90.00
#
_symmetry.space_group_name_H-M   'P 1'
#
loop_
_entity.id
_entity.type
_entity.pdbx_description
1 polymer ?
#
loop_
_entity_poly.entity_id
_entity_poly.type
_entity_poly.pdbx_seq_one_letter_code
_entity_poly.pdbx_strand_id
1 'polypeptide(L)'
;MLGGARSGKSGHAEALMDGSAPTAVRYIATARLDADDADWEQRIEAHRSRRPREWTTVESATGAGLAELLRTDAAPTMVDDLGTWLTAEMDAAQAWELPRGTLAPASTTWSTPSPTIAADSSWSARRWASA
;
A
#
# COMPACT_ATOMS: atom_id res chain seq x y z
N MET A 1 -0.34 4.91 -6.32
CA MET A 1 -0.87 6.05 -7.10
C MET A 1 -1.44 7.09 -6.13
N LEU A 2 -1.06 8.36 -6.23
CA LEU A 2 -1.58 9.43 -5.37
C LEU A 2 -2.68 10.22 -6.09
N GLY A 3 -3.72 10.61 -5.37
CA GLY A 3 -4.80 11.49 -5.84
C GLY A 3 -6.06 11.40 -4.96
N GLY A 4 -7.01 12.30 -5.16
CA GLY A 4 -8.18 12.45 -4.30
C GLY A 4 -9.10 11.22 -4.22
N ALA A 5 -9.93 11.13 -3.19
CA ALA A 5 -10.96 10.09 -3.08
C ALA A 5 -11.83 10.07 -4.35
N ARG A 6 -12.25 8.86 -4.78
CA ARG A 6 -13.10 8.63 -5.97
C ARG A 6 -12.48 8.97 -7.34
N SER A 7 -11.19 9.26 -7.41
CA SER A 7 -10.53 9.59 -8.68
C SER A 7 -10.17 8.39 -9.57
N GLY A 8 -10.73 7.19 -9.32
CA GLY A 8 -10.51 6.00 -10.16
C GLY A 8 -9.14 5.30 -10.05
N LYS A 9 -8.26 5.75 -9.16
CA LYS A 9 -6.86 5.24 -9.05
C LYS A 9 -6.76 3.75 -8.77
N SER A 10 -7.65 3.20 -7.94
CA SER A 10 -7.63 1.79 -7.58
C SER A 10 -7.88 0.93 -8.82
N GLY A 11 -8.90 1.26 -9.63
CA GLY A 11 -9.17 0.56 -10.88
C GLY A 11 -8.07 0.74 -11.94
N HIS A 12 -7.42 1.90 -11.99
CA HIS A 12 -6.27 2.09 -12.88
C HIS A 12 -5.05 1.28 -12.42
N ALA A 13 -4.80 1.18 -11.11
CA ALA A 13 -3.73 0.36 -10.55
C ALA A 13 -3.99 -1.13 -10.80
N GLU A 14 -5.24 -1.58 -10.64
CA GLU A 14 -5.67 -2.96 -10.98
C GLU A 14 -5.36 -3.28 -12.45
N ALA A 15 -5.77 -2.42 -13.37
CA ALA A 15 -5.52 -2.60 -14.80
C ALA A 15 -4.02 -2.66 -15.17
N LEU A 16 -3.17 -1.91 -14.47
CA LEU A 16 -1.72 -1.98 -14.68
C LEU A 16 -1.12 -3.30 -14.18
N MET A 17 -1.62 -3.83 -13.07
CA MET A 17 -1.13 -5.07 -12.47
C MET A 17 -1.59 -6.30 -13.27
N ASP A 18 -2.80 -6.28 -13.82
CA ASP A 18 -3.32 -7.32 -14.71
C ASP A 18 -2.52 -7.41 -16.03
N GLY A 19 -2.03 -6.28 -16.53
CA GLY A 19 -1.34 -6.21 -17.82
C GLY A 19 0.15 -6.59 -17.79
N SER A 20 0.78 -6.76 -16.63
CA SER A 20 2.24 -6.67 -16.52
C SER A 20 3.03 -7.92 -16.10
N ALA A 21 2.44 -9.04 -15.65
CA ALA A 21 3.21 -10.29 -15.46
C ALA A 21 2.35 -11.55 -15.22
N PRO A 22 2.87 -12.76 -15.55
CA PRO A 22 2.28 -14.06 -15.18
C PRO A 22 2.44 -14.42 -13.67
N THR A 23 2.68 -13.44 -12.80
CA THR A 23 3.06 -13.67 -11.40
C THR A 23 1.87 -13.43 -10.48
N ALA A 24 1.68 -14.27 -9.46
CA ALA A 24 0.63 -14.10 -8.46
C ALA A 24 0.74 -12.73 -7.78
N VAL A 25 -0.20 -11.82 -8.06
CA VAL A 25 -0.28 -10.51 -7.41
C VAL A 25 -0.81 -10.69 -6.00
N ARG A 26 -0.23 -9.96 -5.05
CA ARG A 26 -0.70 -9.88 -3.67
C ARG A 26 -1.51 -8.62 -3.45
N TYR A 27 -2.69 -8.74 -2.88
CA TYR A 27 -3.56 -7.63 -2.51
C TYR A 27 -3.67 -7.53 -1.00
N ILE A 28 -3.36 -6.37 -0.43
CA ILE A 28 -3.50 -6.09 1.00
C ILE A 28 -4.67 -5.13 1.18
N ALA A 29 -5.76 -5.65 1.74
CA ALA A 29 -6.94 -4.86 2.10
C ALA A 29 -6.78 -4.33 3.53
N THR A 30 -6.83 -3.01 3.69
CA THR A 30 -6.63 -2.35 5.00
C THR A 30 -7.92 -1.75 5.57
N ALA A 31 -8.96 -1.68 4.74
CA ALA A 31 -10.28 -1.19 5.13
C ALA A 31 -10.85 -2.04 6.29
N ARG A 32 -11.19 -1.38 7.41
CA ARG A 32 -11.93 -2.01 8.51
C ARG A 32 -13.41 -2.01 8.19
N LEU A 33 -14.10 -3.11 8.42
CA LEU A 33 -15.56 -3.13 8.36
C LEU A 33 -16.11 -2.29 9.52
N ASP A 34 -17.11 -1.47 9.21
CA ASP A 34 -17.90 -0.72 10.18
C ASP A 34 -19.36 -1.12 9.96
N ALA A 35 -19.90 -1.87 10.93
CA ALA A 35 -21.25 -2.42 10.84
C ALA A 35 -22.35 -1.34 10.90
N ASP A 36 -22.00 -0.14 11.37
CA ASP A 36 -22.92 0.98 11.48
C ASP A 36 -22.90 1.88 10.22
N ASP A 37 -22.01 1.61 9.25
CA ASP A 37 -21.89 2.34 7.98
C ASP A 37 -22.13 1.42 6.77
N ALA A 38 -23.41 1.25 6.42
CA ALA A 38 -23.84 0.42 5.29
C ALA A 38 -23.31 0.91 3.92
N ASP A 39 -23.07 2.20 3.75
CA ASP A 39 -22.49 2.77 2.53
C ASP A 39 -21.01 2.38 2.41
N TRP A 40 -20.31 2.36 3.53
CA TRP A 40 -18.93 1.90 3.63
C TRP A 40 -18.80 0.39 3.36
N GLU A 41 -19.69 -0.44 3.94
CA GLU A 41 -19.73 -1.88 3.67
C GLU A 41 -19.94 -2.19 2.18
N GLN A 42 -20.89 -1.51 1.54
CA GLN A 42 -21.12 -1.66 0.09
C GLN A 42 -19.89 -1.32 -0.74
N ARG A 43 -19.11 -0.32 -0.32
CA ARG A 43 -17.88 0.08 -1.02
C ARG A 43 -16.78 -0.96 -0.86
N ILE A 44 -16.64 -1.56 0.33
CA ILE A 44 -15.72 -2.68 0.55
C ILE A 44 -16.11 -3.86 -0.34
N GLU A 45 -17.39 -4.18 -0.43
CA GLU A 45 -17.88 -5.29 -1.26
C GLU A 45 -17.66 -5.04 -2.77
N ALA A 46 -17.90 -3.80 -3.23
CA ALA A 46 -17.57 -3.39 -4.60
C ALA A 46 -16.07 -3.50 -4.90
N HIS A 47 -15.20 -3.26 -3.91
CA HIS A 47 -13.77 -3.52 -4.07
C HIS A 47 -13.44 -5.02 -4.08
N ARG A 48 -14.04 -5.82 -3.20
CA ARG A 48 -13.85 -7.28 -3.18
C ARG A 48 -14.24 -7.94 -4.49
N SER A 49 -15.39 -7.57 -5.05
CA SER A 49 -15.91 -8.16 -6.29
C SER A 49 -15.08 -7.84 -7.55
N ARG A 50 -14.26 -6.78 -7.53
CA ARG A 50 -13.37 -6.42 -8.64
C ARG A 50 -12.04 -7.16 -8.64
N ARG A 51 -11.66 -7.79 -7.52
CA ARG A 51 -10.36 -8.47 -7.39
C ARG A 51 -10.34 -9.71 -8.28
N PRO A 52 -9.30 -9.88 -9.13
CA PRO A 52 -9.10 -11.13 -9.84
C PRO A 52 -8.93 -12.29 -8.84
N ARG A 53 -9.50 -13.46 -9.17
CA ARG A 53 -9.50 -14.63 -8.26
C ARG A 53 -8.11 -15.25 -8.07
N GLU A 54 -7.24 -15.02 -9.04
CA GLU A 54 -5.86 -15.44 -9.07
C GLU A 54 -4.95 -14.62 -8.14
N TRP A 55 -5.44 -13.49 -7.61
CA TRP A 55 -4.70 -12.68 -6.65
C TRP A 55 -4.82 -13.25 -5.24
N THR A 56 -3.72 -13.25 -4.50
CA THR A 56 -3.73 -13.62 -3.08
C THR A 56 -4.12 -12.39 -2.26
N THR A 57 -5.23 -12.48 -1.53
CA THR A 57 -5.72 -11.38 -0.67
C THR A 57 -5.31 -11.61 0.78
N VAL A 58 -4.78 -10.57 1.41
CA VAL A 58 -4.53 -10.49 2.86
C VAL A 58 -5.37 -9.35 3.43
N GLU A 59 -6.29 -9.67 4.33
CA GLU A 59 -7.08 -8.68 5.06
C GLU A 59 -6.29 -8.27 6.33
N SER A 60 -5.81 -7.04 6.36
CA SER A 60 -4.93 -6.50 7.42
C SER A 60 -5.64 -5.34 8.14
N ALA A 61 -6.80 -5.61 8.74
CA ALA A 61 -7.66 -4.59 9.32
C ALA A 61 -7.19 -4.07 10.70
N THR A 62 -6.18 -4.69 11.34
CA THR A 62 -5.76 -4.31 12.70
C THR A 62 -4.25 -4.44 12.93
N GLY A 63 -3.60 -3.28 13.21
CA GLY A 63 -2.35 -3.10 13.96
C GLY A 63 -1.04 -3.53 13.32
N ALA A 64 -0.13 -2.57 13.06
CA ALA A 64 1.32 -2.72 12.78
C ALA A 64 1.76 -3.65 11.61
N GLY A 65 0.84 -4.42 11.02
CA GLY A 65 1.13 -5.52 10.11
C GLY A 65 1.43 -5.09 8.68
N LEU A 66 0.91 -3.95 8.19
CA LEU A 66 1.15 -3.54 6.80
C LEU A 66 2.65 -3.36 6.53
N ALA A 67 3.38 -2.70 7.44
CA ALA A 67 4.81 -2.50 7.30
C ALA A 67 5.60 -3.82 7.34
N GLU A 68 5.11 -4.81 8.09
CA GLU A 68 5.71 -6.15 8.13
C GLU A 68 5.40 -6.96 6.87
N LEU A 69 4.14 -6.96 6.42
CA LEU A 69 3.71 -7.62 5.17
C LEU A 69 4.49 -7.09 3.96
N LEU A 70 4.78 -5.79 3.92
CA LEU A 70 5.58 -5.18 2.86
C LEU A 70 7.08 -5.55 2.94
N ARG A 71 7.58 -6.01 4.10
CA ARG A 71 8.97 -6.45 4.28
C ARG A 71 9.20 -7.92 3.91
N THR A 72 8.18 -8.77 3.98
CA THR A 72 8.35 -10.23 3.93
C THR A 72 8.25 -10.84 2.53
N ASP A 73 7.86 -10.09 1.50
CA ASP A 73 7.51 -10.66 0.20
C ASP A 73 7.96 -9.79 -0.98
N ALA A 74 8.51 -10.43 -2.01
CA ALA A 74 8.94 -9.82 -3.26
C ALA A 74 7.86 -9.83 -4.34
N ALA A 75 6.69 -10.42 -4.08
CA ALA A 75 5.57 -10.42 -5.01
C ALA A 75 5.07 -8.99 -5.30
N PRO A 76 4.68 -8.68 -6.56
CA PRO A 76 3.98 -7.44 -6.88
C PRO A 76 2.78 -7.26 -5.94
N THR A 77 2.79 -6.17 -5.17
CA THR A 77 1.82 -5.95 -4.08
C THR A 77 0.99 -4.69 -4.33
N MET A 78 -0.34 -4.86 -4.31
CA MET A 78 -1.31 -3.77 -4.27
C MET A 78 -1.81 -3.57 -2.84
N VAL A 79 -1.86 -2.31 -2.39
CA VAL A 79 -2.40 -1.92 -1.08
C VAL A 79 -3.63 -1.04 -1.29
N ASP A 80 -4.75 -1.41 -0.69
CA ASP A 80 -6.03 -0.69 -0.79
C ASP A 80 -6.67 -0.57 0.61
N ASP A 81 -6.61 0.59 1.28
CA ASP A 81 -5.84 1.79 0.94
C ASP A 81 -4.96 2.30 2.10
N LEU A 82 -4.04 3.22 1.80
CA LEU A 82 -3.19 3.80 2.85
C LEU A 82 -3.93 4.78 3.78
N GLY A 83 -5.08 5.33 3.36
CA GLY A 83 -5.81 6.31 4.14
C GLY A 83 -6.52 5.67 5.32
N THR A 84 -7.28 4.62 5.07
CA THR A 84 -7.97 3.79 6.06
C THR A 84 -6.99 3.10 7.01
N TRP A 85 -5.86 2.62 6.49
CA TRP A 85 -4.77 2.12 7.33
C TRP A 85 -4.25 3.22 8.27
N LEU A 86 -3.94 4.40 7.76
CA LEU A 86 -3.42 5.50 8.57
C LEU A 86 -4.43 5.95 9.63
N THR A 87 -5.71 6.05 9.28
CA THR A 87 -6.78 6.35 10.24
C THR A 87 -6.79 5.31 11.37
N ALA A 88 -6.72 4.02 11.05
CA ALA A 88 -6.69 2.97 12.06
C ALA A 88 -5.44 3.03 12.97
N GLU A 89 -4.26 3.35 12.42
CA GLU A 89 -3.04 3.55 13.22
C GLU A 89 -3.14 4.78 14.11
N MET A 90 -3.75 5.86 13.60
CA MET A 90 -4.00 7.08 14.38
C MET A 90 -4.99 6.85 15.52
N ASP A 91 -6.07 6.11 15.27
CA ASP A 91 -7.04 5.71 16.31
C ASP A 91 -6.38 4.86 17.39
N ALA A 92 -5.58 3.86 16.98
CA ALA A 92 -4.88 2.97 17.90
C ALA A 92 -3.86 3.71 18.79
N ALA A 93 -3.21 4.74 18.26
CA ALA A 93 -2.29 5.59 19.00
C ALA A 93 -2.98 6.73 19.78
N GLN A 94 -4.31 6.83 19.71
CA GLN A 94 -5.09 7.98 20.19
C GLN A 94 -4.53 9.32 19.66
N ALA A 95 -3.97 9.28 18.45
CA ALA A 95 -3.20 10.34 17.82
C ALA A 95 -3.99 11.65 17.69
N TRP A 96 -5.30 11.54 17.50
CA TRP A 96 -6.21 12.66 17.31
C TRP A 96 -6.33 13.52 18.56
N GLU A 97 -6.18 12.92 19.74
CA GLU A 97 -6.34 13.58 21.04
C GLU A 97 -5.01 14.12 21.59
N LEU A 98 -3.90 13.75 20.97
CA LEU A 98 -2.56 14.16 21.40
C LEU A 98 -2.16 15.49 20.76
N PRO A 99 -1.37 16.33 21.46
CA PRO A 99 -0.74 17.48 20.85
C PRO A 99 0.11 17.09 19.63
N ARG A 100 0.20 18.01 18.66
CA ARG A 100 1.05 17.81 17.49
C ARG A 100 2.50 17.59 17.92
N GLY A 101 3.15 16.59 17.31
CA GLY A 101 4.55 16.25 17.59
C GLY A 101 4.78 15.32 18.79
N THR A 102 3.71 14.83 19.43
CA THR A 102 3.82 13.88 20.54
C THR A 102 4.07 12.44 20.10
N LEU A 103 3.67 12.09 18.87
CA LEU A 103 3.91 10.75 18.32
C LEU A 103 5.34 10.62 17.81
N ALA A 104 6.06 9.64 18.35
CA ALA A 104 7.33 9.21 17.80
C ALA A 104 7.11 8.44 16.49
N PRO A 105 8.06 8.46 15.54
CA PRO A 105 8.00 7.63 14.35
C PRO A 105 7.89 6.16 14.73
N ALA A 106 6.97 5.43 14.09
CA ALA A 106 6.97 3.97 14.10
C ALA A 106 8.10 3.45 13.20
N SER A 107 9.35 3.76 13.55
CA SER A 107 10.53 3.33 12.83
C SER A 107 11.13 2.10 13.50
N THR A 108 11.11 0.96 12.80
CA THR A 108 12.16 -0.04 12.97
C THR A 108 13.34 0.41 12.10
N THR A 109 14.54 0.46 12.66
CA THR A 109 15.76 0.95 11.99
C THR A 109 15.94 0.31 10.61
N TRP A 110 16.03 1.12 9.55
CA TRP A 110 16.37 0.63 8.22
C TRP A 110 17.87 0.34 8.15
N SER A 111 18.26 -0.92 8.33
CA SER A 111 19.62 -1.35 7.98
C SER A 111 19.66 -1.66 6.49
N THR A 112 20.21 -0.75 5.69
CA THR A 112 20.52 -1.03 4.28
C THR A 112 21.53 -2.18 4.21
N PRO A 113 21.25 -3.31 3.55
CA PRO A 113 22.33 -4.20 3.12
C PRO A 113 23.17 -3.40 2.11
N SER A 114 24.48 -3.24 2.36
CA SER A 114 25.39 -2.57 1.44
C SER A 114 25.32 -3.25 0.07
N PRO A 115 24.82 -2.60 -1.00
CA PRO A 115 25.04 -3.13 -2.32
C PRO A 115 26.50 -2.86 -2.66
N THR A 116 27.33 -3.90 -2.72
CA THR A 116 28.56 -3.84 -3.51
C THR A 116 28.12 -3.67 -4.96
N ILE A 117 28.01 -2.42 -5.42
CA ILE A 117 27.84 -2.12 -6.83
C ILE A 117 29.17 -2.48 -7.50
N ALA A 118 29.21 -3.65 -8.13
CA ALA A 118 30.14 -3.88 -9.22
C ALA A 118 29.66 -3.00 -10.37
N ALA A 119 30.32 -1.86 -10.57
CA ALA A 119 30.06 -1.01 -11.72
C ALA A 119 30.52 -1.74 -12.98
N ASP A 120 29.58 -2.31 -13.74
CA ASP A 120 29.81 -2.57 -15.15
C ASP A 120 29.57 -1.27 -15.92
N SER A 121 30.64 -0.78 -16.55
CA SER A 121 30.76 0.54 -17.19
C SER A 121 30.03 0.67 -18.54
N SER A 122 28.97 -0.11 -18.80
CA SER A 122 28.34 -0.20 -20.13
C SER A 122 27.14 0.72 -20.37
N TRP A 123 26.61 1.45 -19.38
CA TRP A 123 25.48 2.37 -19.58
C TRP A 123 25.80 3.80 -19.12
N SER A 124 26.45 4.56 -20.00
CA SER A 124 26.65 6.00 -19.85
C SER A 124 25.74 6.81 -20.79
N ALA A 125 25.12 7.82 -20.20
CA ALA A 125 24.68 9.08 -20.81
C ALA A 125 23.64 9.01 -21.95
N ARG A 126 22.38 9.33 -21.61
CA ARG A 126 21.56 10.28 -22.39
C ARG A 126 20.29 10.72 -21.66
N ARG A 127 20.14 12.06 -21.58
CA ARG A 127 18.94 12.87 -21.31
C ARG A 127 18.42 12.93 -19.87
N TRP A 128 18.70 14.03 -19.18
CA TRP A 128 17.68 14.93 -18.58
C TRP A 128 18.26 16.35 -18.51
N ALA A 129 18.08 17.11 -19.60
CA ALA A 129 18.09 18.57 -19.61
C ALA A 129 16.94 18.98 -20.52
N SER A 130 15.90 19.58 -19.92
CA SER A 130 14.87 20.46 -20.49
C SER A 130 13.57 20.36 -19.65
N ALA A 131 13.48 21.19 -18.61
CA ALA A 131 12.34 22.04 -18.24
C ALA A 131 12.73 22.83 -16.98
#